data_AF-A0A966SKM5-F1
#
_entry.id   AF-A0A966SKM5-F1
#
_cell.length_a   1.000
_cell.length_b   1.000
_cell.length_c   1.000
_cell.angle_alpha   90.00
_cell.angle_beta   90.00
_cell.angle_gamma   90.00
#
_symmetry.space_group_name_H-M   'P 1'
#
loop_
_entity.id
_entity.type
_entity.pdbx_description
1 polymer ?
#
loop_
_entity_poly.entity_id
_entity_poly.type
_entity_poly.pdbx_seq_one_letter_code
_entity_poly.pdbx_strand_id
1 'polypeptide(L)'
;RGYVQLAISGDGQVLGVMSGNRQKVELFEVSTGTRSATVVLAGNGGLNFALNRDGSRLVAITGTTKPAPYSLACQLYNTHTGRPLWSRAREGAFSSALIHPDGTRVLLAGNGNWRSWWLLNAADGAELATVPVFPVLQALSPDGRLLAIGAVTGELLLVNPLTGVVLQRARMHTGQLAGIAWLGKLLLTLGSDGNFSEQRWVFRLWEGELLNSRGSFFGVKQGVTAPGWSASENGELIITERPPRRWNLPVNREFATLSSTVAEQAWGGGFLTTNVVVARKNFGLTHYSVDAGRFTELPSPRGWDSLQIVATHPASEQLALARKIGNGPSEVKTYRALNGLLSEQAKISLPGLANHLSFDRTGERLAVTHRDGTLEVFA
;
A
#
# COMPACT_ATOMS: atom_id res chain seq x y z
N ARG A 1 21.85 -22.04 -10.88
CA ARG A 1 21.14 -20.76 -11.16
C ARG A 1 22.04 -19.64 -10.68
N GLY A 2 22.40 -18.69 -11.54
CA GLY A 2 23.20 -17.53 -11.12
C GLY A 2 22.39 -16.56 -10.27
N TYR A 3 23.02 -15.93 -9.28
CA TYR A 3 22.43 -14.81 -8.54
C TYR A 3 22.60 -13.54 -9.39
N VAL A 4 21.54 -12.74 -9.51
CA VAL A 4 21.58 -11.41 -10.11
C VAL A 4 20.74 -10.48 -9.25
N GLN A 5 21.31 -9.32 -8.89
CA GLN A 5 20.60 -8.20 -8.31
C GLN A 5 20.85 -6.96 -9.17
N LEU A 6 19.79 -6.17 -9.35
CA LEU A 6 19.80 -4.93 -10.11
C LEU A 6 19.36 -3.79 -9.18
N ALA A 7 19.91 -2.60 -9.37
CA ALA A 7 19.38 -1.37 -8.80
C ALA A 7 19.60 -0.23 -9.79
N ILE A 8 18.66 0.70 -9.87
CA ILE A 8 18.77 1.92 -10.68
C ILE A 8 18.94 3.13 -9.77
N SER A 9 19.68 4.14 -10.19
CA SER A 9 19.74 5.43 -9.51
C SER A 9 18.37 6.11 -9.54
N GLY A 10 18.10 6.98 -8.55
CA GLY A 10 16.80 7.65 -8.43
C GLY A 10 16.45 8.57 -9.61
N ASP A 11 17.43 9.04 -10.37
CA ASP A 11 17.27 9.80 -11.61
C ASP A 11 17.15 8.92 -12.87
N GLY A 12 17.24 7.60 -12.72
CA GLY A 12 17.12 6.63 -13.81
C GLY A 12 18.34 6.55 -14.74
N GLN A 13 19.45 7.24 -14.45
CA GLN A 13 20.58 7.35 -15.37
C GLN A 13 21.61 6.23 -15.22
N VAL A 14 21.71 5.61 -14.04
CA VAL A 14 22.73 4.60 -13.72
C VAL A 14 22.07 3.29 -13.32
N LEU A 15 22.42 2.20 -14.01
CA LEU A 15 22.06 0.83 -13.66
C LEU A 15 23.24 0.13 -13.00
N GLY A 16 23.07 -0.32 -11.76
CA GLY A 16 23.98 -1.23 -11.10
C GLY A 16 23.57 -2.69 -11.30
N VAL A 17 24.57 -3.54 -11.56
CA VAL A 17 24.39 -4.97 -11.75
C VAL A 17 25.38 -5.72 -10.84
N MET A 18 24.84 -6.54 -9.94
CA MET A 18 25.61 -7.49 -9.15
C MET A 18 25.25 -8.91 -9.59
N SER A 19 26.22 -9.67 -10.07
CA SER A 19 26.00 -11.02 -10.60
C SER A 19 27.11 -11.99 -10.19
N GLY A 20 26.93 -13.28 -10.50
CA GLY A 20 27.99 -14.29 -10.35
C GLY A 20 28.44 -14.49 -8.90
N ASN A 21 29.72 -14.22 -8.63
CA ASN A 21 30.33 -14.40 -7.30
C ASN A 21 29.98 -13.28 -6.29
N ARG A 22 29.23 -12.25 -6.71
CA ARG A 22 28.75 -11.14 -5.87
C ARG A 22 29.88 -10.30 -5.25
N GLN A 23 31.07 -10.27 -5.85
CA GLN A 23 32.21 -9.52 -5.32
C GLN A 23 32.30 -8.08 -5.86
N LYS A 24 31.49 -7.74 -6.85
CA LYS A 24 31.50 -6.42 -7.48
C LYS A 24 30.10 -6.02 -7.93
N VAL A 25 29.91 -4.71 -8.05
CA VAL A 25 28.78 -4.11 -8.75
C VAL A 25 29.31 -3.39 -9.97
N GLU A 26 28.82 -3.77 -11.14
CA GLU A 26 29.12 -3.10 -12.40
C GLU A 26 28.07 -2.02 -12.66
N LEU A 27 28.52 -0.81 -13.00
CA LEU A 27 27.66 0.34 -13.23
C LEU A 27 27.60 0.66 -14.72
N PHE A 28 26.40 0.87 -15.23
CA PHE A 28 26.12 1.15 -16.62
C PHE A 28 25.31 2.44 -16.74
N GLU A 29 25.59 3.22 -17.78
CA GLU A 29 24.71 4.30 -18.19
C GLU A 29 23.47 3.71 -18.87
N VAL A 30 22.28 4.07 -18.40
CA VAL A 30 21.02 3.46 -18.85
C VAL A 30 20.70 3.81 -20.30
N SER A 31 21.01 5.04 -20.73
CA SER A 31 20.71 5.54 -22.08
C SER A 31 21.53 4.82 -23.17
N THR A 32 22.80 4.50 -22.87
CA THR A 32 23.76 3.94 -23.84
C THR A 32 24.03 2.45 -23.63
N GLY A 33 23.73 1.92 -22.45
CA GLY A 33 24.09 0.56 -22.05
C GLY A 33 25.59 0.36 -21.84
N THR A 34 26.38 1.43 -21.83
CA THR A 34 27.85 1.34 -21.67
C THR A 34 28.23 1.23 -20.20
N ARG A 35 29.26 0.42 -19.89
CA ARG A 35 29.76 0.27 -18.51
C ARG A 35 30.59 1.50 -18.14
N SER A 36 30.14 2.27 -17.15
CA SER A 36 30.81 3.49 -16.69
C SER A 36 31.81 3.23 -15.56
N ALA A 37 31.55 2.27 -14.67
CA ALA A 37 32.42 2.00 -13.53
C ALA A 37 32.26 0.56 -12.99
N THR A 38 33.12 0.20 -12.04
CA THR A 38 33.02 -1.05 -11.27
C THR A 38 33.40 -0.78 -9.82
N VAL A 39 32.52 -1.15 -8.90
CA VAL A 39 32.76 -1.08 -7.45
C VAL A 39 33.07 -2.48 -6.94
N VAL A 40 34.27 -2.71 -6.42
CA VAL A 40 34.64 -3.96 -5.78
C VAL A 40 34.19 -3.91 -4.32
N LEU A 41 33.32 -4.83 -3.94
CA LEU A 41 32.76 -4.91 -2.60
C LEU A 41 33.79 -5.52 -1.65
N ALA A 42 33.98 -4.91 -0.49
CA ALA A 42 34.86 -5.46 0.53
C ALA A 42 34.13 -6.53 1.34
N GLY A 43 34.85 -7.59 1.70
CA GLY A 43 34.30 -8.71 2.47
C GLY A 43 33.91 -9.91 1.61
N ASN A 44 33.07 -10.78 2.18
CA ASN A 44 32.71 -12.07 1.60
C ASN A 44 31.35 -11.99 0.90
N GLY A 45 31.34 -11.40 -0.31
CA GLY A 45 30.19 -11.38 -1.20
C GLY A 45 29.07 -10.43 -0.77
N GLY A 46 28.48 -9.75 -1.75
CA GLY A 46 27.34 -8.88 -1.58
C GLY A 46 26.03 -9.65 -1.46
N LEU A 47 25.16 -9.16 -0.58
CA LEU A 47 23.81 -9.69 -0.35
C LEU A 47 22.73 -8.73 -0.83
N ASN A 48 23.01 -7.42 -0.74
CA ASN A 48 22.13 -6.36 -1.16
C ASN A 48 22.96 -5.12 -1.53
N PHE A 49 22.52 -4.34 -2.52
CA PHE A 49 23.04 -2.99 -2.75
C PHE A 49 21.95 -2.03 -3.25
N ALA A 50 22.19 -0.74 -3.08
CA ALA A 50 21.36 0.33 -3.63
C ALA A 50 22.23 1.53 -4.05
N LEU A 51 21.75 2.27 -5.05
CA LEU A 51 22.34 3.53 -5.51
C LEU A 51 21.59 4.72 -4.88
N ASN A 52 22.26 5.86 -4.75
CA ASN A 52 21.59 7.12 -4.43
C ASN A 52 20.96 7.76 -5.69
N ARG A 53 20.41 8.97 -5.55
CA ARG A 53 19.66 9.66 -6.60
C ARG A 53 20.44 9.80 -7.91
N ASP A 54 21.70 10.21 -7.86
CA ASP A 54 22.55 10.48 -9.03
C ASP A 54 23.52 9.32 -9.36
N GLY A 55 23.44 8.21 -8.64
CA GLY A 55 24.35 7.07 -8.80
C GLY A 55 25.79 7.33 -8.36
N SER A 56 26.12 8.48 -7.75
CA SER A 56 27.47 8.80 -7.26
C SER A 56 27.86 8.03 -5.99
N ARG A 57 26.89 7.44 -5.29
CA ARG A 57 27.08 6.63 -4.09
C ARG A 57 26.36 5.30 -4.19
N LEU A 58 27.00 4.29 -3.61
CA LEU A 58 26.45 2.94 -3.50
C LEU A 58 26.54 2.47 -2.06
N VAL A 59 25.43 2.00 -1.50
CA VAL A 59 25.43 1.28 -0.22
C VAL A 59 25.34 -0.21 -0.50
N ALA A 60 26.13 -1.01 0.21
CA ALA A 60 26.13 -2.45 0.09
C ALA A 60 26.07 -3.12 1.47
N ILE A 61 25.40 -4.27 1.50
CA ILE A 61 25.48 -5.23 2.59
C ILE A 61 26.33 -6.39 2.12
N THR A 62 27.40 -6.70 2.84
CA THR A 62 28.35 -7.77 2.50
C THR A 62 28.61 -8.69 3.67
N GLY A 63 29.05 -9.92 3.40
CA GLY A 63 29.62 -10.78 4.44
C GLY A 63 30.91 -10.19 5.00
N THR A 64 31.19 -10.41 6.29
CA THR A 64 32.49 -10.04 6.87
C THR A 64 33.54 -11.14 6.65
N THR A 65 34.83 -10.77 6.76
CA THR A 65 35.97 -11.71 6.71
C THR A 65 36.31 -12.34 8.06
N LYS A 66 35.67 -11.89 9.15
CA LYS A 66 35.91 -12.40 10.50
C LYS A 66 35.13 -13.71 10.74
N PRO A 67 35.65 -14.62 11.59
CA PRO A 67 35.06 -15.96 11.81
C PRO A 67 33.77 -15.99 12.65
N ALA A 68 33.13 -14.83 12.91
CA ALA A 68 31.85 -14.82 13.62
C ALA A 68 30.73 -15.28 12.68
N PRO A 69 30.01 -16.38 12.98
CA PRO A 69 28.94 -16.86 12.12
C PRO A 69 27.89 -15.76 11.95
N TYR A 70 27.51 -15.50 10.69
CA TYR A 70 26.47 -14.53 10.30
C TYR A 70 26.78 -13.04 10.50
N SER A 71 28.05 -12.63 10.64
CA SER A 71 28.39 -11.19 10.70
C SER A 71 28.38 -10.54 9.32
N LEU A 72 27.55 -9.50 9.15
CA LEU A 72 27.46 -8.68 7.94
C LEU A 72 28.00 -7.26 8.17
N ALA A 73 28.44 -6.62 7.10
CA ALA A 73 28.84 -5.22 7.09
C ALA A 73 27.91 -4.39 6.21
N CYS A 74 27.56 -3.20 6.66
CA CYS A 74 27.01 -2.15 5.82
C CYS A 74 28.16 -1.22 5.41
N GLN A 75 28.27 -0.92 4.12
CA GLN A 75 29.36 -0.15 3.55
C GLN A 75 28.84 0.86 2.55
N LEU A 76 29.39 2.06 2.57
CA LEU A 76 29.08 3.11 1.60
C LEU A 76 30.30 3.36 0.73
N TYR A 77 30.09 3.41 -0.59
CA TYR A 77 31.13 3.59 -1.59
C TYR A 77 30.89 4.87 -2.38
N ASN A 78 31.98 5.50 -2.81
CA ASN A 78 31.96 6.45 -3.91
C ASN A 78 32.08 5.64 -5.22
N THR A 79 31.09 5.77 -6.10
CA THR A 79 31.01 4.92 -7.30
C THR A 79 32.01 5.30 -8.38
N HIS A 80 32.42 6.57 -8.43
CA HIS A 80 33.42 7.07 -9.37
C HIS A 80 34.82 6.51 -9.08
N THR A 81 35.21 6.51 -7.80
CA THR A 81 36.53 6.03 -7.35
C THR A 81 36.55 4.53 -7.04
N GLY A 82 35.38 3.92 -6.83
CA GLY A 82 35.23 2.54 -6.34
C GLY A 82 35.67 2.34 -4.89
N ARG A 83 36.04 3.41 -4.16
CA ARG A 83 36.57 3.32 -2.78
C ARG A 83 35.45 3.38 -1.75
N PRO A 84 35.56 2.61 -0.64
CA PRO A 84 34.65 2.77 0.49
C PRO A 84 34.87 4.14 1.15
N LEU A 85 33.77 4.86 1.39
CA LEU A 85 33.74 6.06 2.23
C LEU A 85 33.79 5.65 3.71
N TRP A 86 33.07 4.59 4.08
CA TRP A 86 33.15 3.97 5.39
C TRP A 86 32.62 2.53 5.34
N SER A 87 32.96 1.77 6.38
CA SER A 87 32.50 0.41 6.61
C SER A 87 32.10 0.22 8.06
N ARG A 88 30.92 -0.36 8.29
CA ARG A 88 30.38 -0.69 9.61
C ARG A 88 30.05 -2.18 9.62
N ALA A 89 30.97 -2.96 10.18
CA ALA A 89 30.67 -4.32 10.60
C ALA A 89 29.81 -4.25 11.87
N ARG A 90 28.68 -4.93 11.88
CA ARG A 90 27.92 -5.18 13.11
C ARG A 90 27.70 -6.67 13.24
N GLU A 91 27.65 -7.13 14.48
CA GLU A 91 27.09 -8.44 14.77
C GLU A 91 25.61 -8.39 14.44
N GLY A 92 25.19 -9.21 13.48
CA GLY A 92 23.82 -9.27 13.03
C GLY A 92 23.67 -9.44 11.54
N ALA A 93 22.43 -9.72 11.16
CA ALA A 93 22.05 -9.93 9.80
C ALA A 93 21.12 -8.80 9.35
N PHE A 94 21.32 -8.32 8.13
CA PHE A 94 20.66 -7.18 7.51
C PHE A 94 19.90 -7.71 6.30
N SER A 95 18.70 -7.20 6.08
CA SER A 95 17.86 -7.59 4.93
C SER A 95 18.03 -6.65 3.75
N SER A 96 18.22 -5.35 4.01
CA SER A 96 18.31 -4.33 2.96
C SER A 96 18.94 -3.03 3.46
N ALA A 97 19.53 -2.27 2.55
CA ALA A 97 20.04 -0.93 2.79
C ALA A 97 19.62 0.03 1.67
N LEU A 98 19.23 1.25 2.01
CA LEU A 98 18.90 2.31 1.05
C LEU A 98 19.69 3.58 1.38
N ILE A 99 19.92 4.43 0.39
CA ILE A 99 20.41 5.80 0.58
C ILE A 99 19.22 6.74 0.39
N HIS A 100 19.00 7.65 1.32
CA HIS A 100 17.97 8.67 1.16
C HIS A 100 18.32 9.60 -0.04
N PRO A 101 17.34 10.11 -0.82
CA PRO A 101 17.58 10.90 -2.04
C PRO A 101 18.43 12.15 -1.86
N ASP A 102 18.44 12.73 -0.66
CA ASP A 102 19.32 13.86 -0.33
C ASP A 102 20.80 13.46 -0.14
N GLY A 103 21.09 12.16 -0.10
CA GLY A 103 22.42 11.59 0.09
C GLY A 103 22.98 11.67 1.51
N THR A 104 22.21 12.17 2.48
CA THR A 104 22.68 12.46 3.85
C THR A 104 22.42 11.33 4.84
N ARG A 105 21.56 10.36 4.48
CA ARG A 105 21.16 9.24 5.34
C ARG A 105 21.31 7.89 4.65
N VAL A 106 21.63 6.88 5.44
CA VAL A 106 21.52 5.46 5.07
C VAL A 106 20.47 4.80 5.96
N LEU A 107 19.54 4.08 5.33
CA LEU A 107 18.38 3.44 5.93
C LEU A 107 18.62 1.92 5.94
N LEU A 108 18.79 1.32 7.11
CA LEU A 108 19.28 -0.04 7.25
C LEU A 108 18.28 -0.92 8.00
N ALA A 109 17.77 -1.95 7.32
CA ALA A 109 16.85 -2.92 7.92
C ALA A 109 17.61 -4.15 8.44
N GLY A 110 17.42 -4.49 9.71
CA GLY A 110 17.86 -5.75 10.29
C GLY A 110 17.12 -6.97 9.75
N ASN A 111 17.53 -8.16 10.17
CA ASN A 111 16.84 -9.41 9.93
C ASN A 111 17.07 -10.40 11.09
N GLY A 112 16.29 -11.49 11.12
CA GLY A 112 16.49 -12.59 12.08
C GLY A 112 16.22 -12.17 13.53
N ASN A 113 17.15 -12.46 14.44
CA ASN A 113 17.03 -12.07 15.85
C ASN A 113 17.26 -10.57 16.10
N TRP A 114 17.59 -9.79 15.07
CA TRP A 114 17.91 -8.38 15.19
C TRP A 114 16.65 -7.56 14.96
N ARG A 115 16.12 -7.03 16.07
CA ARG A 115 14.81 -6.39 16.17
C ARG A 115 14.92 -4.89 15.96
N SER A 116 15.61 -4.48 14.90
CA SER A 116 15.92 -3.07 14.70
C SER A 116 15.99 -2.68 13.24
N TRP A 117 15.54 -1.45 12.99
CA TRP A 117 15.88 -0.65 11.83
C TRP A 117 16.77 0.51 12.30
N TRP A 118 17.79 0.84 11.53
CA TRP A 118 18.77 1.88 11.87
C TRP A 118 18.77 3.01 10.86
N LEU A 119 18.89 4.22 11.38
CA LEU A 119 19.20 5.42 10.62
C LEU A 119 20.67 5.77 10.84
N LEU A 120 21.45 5.83 9.76
CA LEU A 120 22.86 6.19 9.81
C LEU A 120 23.13 7.50 9.09
N ASN A 121 24.12 8.24 9.57
CA ASN A 121 24.69 9.38 8.86
C ASN A 121 25.51 8.87 7.67
N ALA A 122 25.21 9.35 6.45
CA ALA A 122 25.94 8.92 5.26
C ALA A 122 27.38 9.44 5.20
N ALA A 123 27.74 10.48 5.96
CA ALA A 123 29.09 11.04 5.94
C ALA A 123 30.12 10.11 6.60
N ASP A 124 29.76 9.50 7.72
CA ASP A 124 30.70 8.76 8.59
C ASP A 124 30.16 7.40 9.08
N GLY A 125 28.92 7.05 8.74
CA GLY A 125 28.26 5.83 9.20
C GLY A 125 27.92 5.83 10.70
N ALA A 126 27.87 6.99 11.36
CA ALA A 126 27.41 7.10 12.74
C ALA A 126 25.92 6.75 12.83
N GLU A 127 25.53 6.06 13.90
CA GLU A 127 24.11 5.78 14.19
C GLU A 127 23.44 7.05 14.71
N LEU A 128 22.35 7.44 14.05
CA LEU A 128 21.56 8.62 14.41
C LEU A 128 20.29 8.23 15.18
N ALA A 129 19.67 7.12 14.79
CA ALA A 129 18.48 6.60 15.45
C ALA A 129 18.34 5.09 15.23
N THR A 130 17.59 4.45 16.14
CA THR A 130 17.21 3.04 16.05
C THR A 130 15.72 2.90 16.34
N VAL A 131 15.01 2.17 15.48
CA VAL A 131 13.58 1.87 15.61
C VAL A 131 13.40 0.38 15.94
N PRO A 132 12.82 0.02 17.10
CA PRO A 132 12.55 -1.36 17.45
C PRO A 132 11.43 -1.96 16.58
N VAL A 133 11.79 -2.89 15.69
CA VAL A 133 10.86 -3.57 14.76
C VAL A 133 11.53 -4.85 14.25
N PHE A 134 10.77 -5.81 13.71
CA PHE A 134 11.33 -6.95 13.00
C PHE A 134 11.21 -6.72 11.49
N PRO A 135 12.06 -5.87 10.89
CA PRO A 135 11.85 -5.46 9.51
C PRO A 135 12.17 -6.62 8.58
N VAL A 136 11.27 -6.88 7.64
CA VAL A 136 11.48 -7.81 6.52
C VAL A 136 11.56 -7.08 5.19
N LEU A 137 11.00 -5.87 5.13
CA LEU A 137 10.91 -5.03 3.94
C LEU A 137 11.04 -3.56 4.33
N GLN A 138 11.58 -2.73 3.44
CA GLN A 138 11.49 -1.29 3.54
C GLN A 138 11.33 -0.65 2.16
N ALA A 139 10.61 0.47 2.08
CA ALA A 139 10.43 1.24 0.86
C ALA A 139 10.30 2.73 1.19
N LEU A 140 11.15 3.54 0.56
CA LEU A 140 11.11 4.99 0.70
C LEU A 140 10.12 5.58 -0.31
N SER A 141 9.33 6.55 0.13
CA SER A 141 8.45 7.33 -0.74
C SER A 141 9.23 8.10 -1.80
N PRO A 142 8.65 8.37 -2.99
CA PRO A 142 9.36 9.04 -4.08
C PRO A 142 9.87 10.45 -3.72
N ASP A 143 9.15 11.17 -2.86
CA ASP A 143 9.56 12.48 -2.35
C ASP A 143 10.55 12.41 -1.18
N GLY A 144 10.88 11.21 -0.70
CA GLY A 144 11.79 10.95 0.41
C GLY A 144 11.22 11.27 1.79
N ARG A 145 9.97 11.71 1.92
CA ARG A 145 9.45 12.22 3.21
C ARG A 145 9.06 11.11 4.19
N LEU A 146 8.69 9.96 3.66
CA LEU A 146 8.21 8.80 4.41
C LEU A 146 8.98 7.54 4.05
N LEU A 147 9.30 6.74 5.06
CA LEU A 147 9.77 5.37 4.93
C LEU A 147 8.71 4.41 5.46
N ALA A 148 8.29 3.47 4.62
CA ALA A 148 7.49 2.32 5.05
C ALA A 148 8.42 1.18 5.45
N ILE A 149 8.24 0.64 6.65
CA ILE A 149 8.95 -0.53 7.16
C ILE A 149 7.93 -1.64 7.41
N GLY A 150 8.01 -2.72 6.64
CA GLY A 150 7.16 -3.89 6.80
C GLY A 150 7.76 -4.87 7.79
N ALA A 151 6.96 -5.29 8.78
CA ALA A 151 7.35 -6.25 9.80
C ALA A 151 6.92 -7.68 9.46
N VAL A 152 7.62 -8.66 10.02
CA VAL A 152 7.30 -10.10 9.85
C VAL A 152 5.87 -10.46 10.28
N THR A 153 5.28 -9.68 11.19
CA THR A 153 3.94 -9.88 11.76
C THR A 153 2.79 -9.36 10.88
N GLY A 154 3.08 -8.75 9.73
CA GLY A 154 2.06 -8.08 8.90
C GLY A 154 1.81 -6.62 9.25
N GLU A 155 2.50 -6.11 10.27
CA GLU A 155 2.49 -4.69 10.62
C GLU A 155 3.35 -3.87 9.67
N LEU A 156 2.99 -2.60 9.54
CA LEU A 156 3.75 -1.60 8.82
C LEU A 156 3.95 -0.38 9.70
N LEU A 157 5.18 0.12 9.76
CA LEU A 157 5.53 1.38 10.41
C LEU A 157 5.80 2.40 9.32
N LEU A 158 5.25 3.60 9.46
CA LEU A 158 5.71 4.78 8.73
C LEU A 158 6.67 5.55 9.62
N VAL A 159 7.84 5.87 9.09
CA VAL A 159 8.93 6.52 9.81
C VAL A 159 9.40 7.73 9.02
N ASN A 160 9.74 8.81 9.71
CA ASN A 160 10.46 9.92 9.12
C ASN A 160 11.93 9.46 8.85
N PRO A 161 12.36 9.34 7.59
CA PRO A 161 13.65 8.74 7.24
C PRO A 161 14.86 9.64 7.58
N LEU A 162 14.64 10.91 7.95
CA LEU A 162 15.71 11.84 8.31
C LEU A 162 16.01 11.87 9.80
N THR A 163 15.05 11.42 10.62
CA THR A 163 15.10 11.51 12.09
C THR A 163 14.89 10.16 12.80
N GLY A 164 14.28 9.18 12.13
CA GLY A 164 13.91 7.89 12.73
C GLY A 164 12.63 7.94 13.57
N VAL A 165 11.91 9.06 13.61
CA VAL A 165 10.65 9.18 14.35
C VAL A 165 9.57 8.32 13.68
N VAL A 166 8.93 7.44 14.45
CA VAL A 166 7.76 6.66 14.01
C VAL A 166 6.54 7.58 13.97
N LEU A 167 5.95 7.74 12.79
CA LEU A 167 4.81 8.61 12.52
C LEU A 167 3.49 7.84 12.66
N GLN A 168 3.46 6.61 12.14
CA GLN A 168 2.27 5.73 12.18
C GLN A 168 2.69 4.27 12.33
N ARG A 169 1.78 3.46 12.87
CA ARG A 169 1.89 2.01 12.91
C ARG A 169 0.52 1.40 12.69
N ALA A 170 0.40 0.50 11.72
CA ALA A 170 -0.86 -0.18 11.42
C ALA A 170 -0.63 -1.64 11.06
N ARG A 171 -1.62 -2.48 11.37
CA ARG A 171 -1.65 -3.86 10.89
C ARG A 171 -2.27 -3.89 9.50
N MET A 172 -1.45 -4.18 8.51
CA MET A 172 -1.86 -4.13 7.10
C MET A 172 -2.44 -5.46 6.64
N HIS A 173 -1.89 -6.57 7.13
CA HIS A 173 -2.30 -7.93 6.81
C HIS A 173 -2.36 -8.81 8.07
N THR A 174 -3.13 -9.90 8.05
CA THR A 174 -3.20 -10.80 9.22
C THR A 174 -1.94 -11.66 9.34
N GLY A 175 -1.28 -11.96 8.22
CA GLY A 175 -0.01 -12.67 8.14
C GLY A 175 1.14 -11.80 7.62
N GLN A 176 2.20 -12.44 7.14
CA GLN A 176 3.44 -11.77 6.77
C GLN A 176 3.28 -10.87 5.54
N LEU A 177 3.95 -9.72 5.57
CA LEU A 177 4.17 -8.89 4.38
C LEU A 177 5.21 -9.53 3.46
N ALA A 178 4.85 -9.70 2.19
CA ALA A 178 5.74 -10.18 1.14
C ALA A 178 6.19 -9.07 0.19
N GLY A 179 5.58 -7.89 0.25
CA GLY A 179 5.98 -6.78 -0.60
C GLY A 179 5.38 -5.44 -0.18
N ILE A 180 6.12 -4.36 -0.45
CA ILE A 180 5.69 -2.97 -0.30
C ILE A 180 6.24 -2.12 -1.44
N ALA A 181 5.45 -1.20 -1.98
CA ALA A 181 5.89 -0.23 -2.99
C ALA A 181 5.07 1.05 -2.90
N TRP A 182 5.71 2.18 -3.17
CA TRP A 182 5.04 3.46 -3.30
C TRP A 182 4.56 3.70 -4.72
N LEU A 183 3.34 4.21 -4.88
CA LEU A 183 2.73 4.61 -6.14
C LEU A 183 2.37 6.11 -6.04
N GLY A 184 3.38 6.96 -6.14
CA GLY A 184 3.26 8.37 -5.79
C GLY A 184 2.94 8.54 -4.29
N LYS A 185 1.77 9.13 -3.98
CA LYS A 185 1.30 9.31 -2.59
C LYS A 185 0.59 8.08 -2.02
N LEU A 186 0.35 7.04 -2.82
CA LEU A 186 -0.27 5.81 -2.33
C LEU A 186 0.79 4.78 -1.98
N LEU A 187 0.43 3.87 -1.07
CA LEU A 187 1.26 2.74 -0.68
C LEU A 187 0.53 1.45 -1.08
N LEU A 188 1.22 0.58 -1.80
CA LEU A 188 0.77 -0.76 -2.15
C LEU A 188 1.47 -1.78 -1.24
N THR A 189 0.70 -2.66 -0.62
CA THR A 189 1.20 -3.78 0.18
C THR A 189 0.74 -5.11 -0.41
N LEU A 190 1.61 -6.12 -0.35
CA LEU A 190 1.28 -7.52 -0.61
C LEU A 190 1.55 -8.30 0.67
N GLY A 191 0.54 -9.01 1.16
CA GLY A 191 0.68 -9.85 2.35
C GLY A 191 -0.30 -11.00 2.35
N SER A 192 -0.11 -11.94 3.28
CA SER A 192 -1.03 -13.06 3.47
C SER A 192 -2.15 -12.69 4.43
N ASP A 193 -3.39 -13.02 4.06
CA ASP A 193 -4.58 -12.86 4.88
C ASP A 193 -5.28 -14.21 5.08
N GLY A 194 -5.97 -14.37 6.22
CA GLY A 194 -6.72 -15.60 6.56
C GLY A 194 -6.02 -16.48 7.59
N ASN A 195 -6.68 -17.58 7.96
CA ASN A 195 -6.16 -18.56 8.91
C ASN A 195 -5.04 -19.41 8.27
N PHE A 196 -4.19 -20.05 9.08
CA PHE A 196 -3.05 -20.85 8.60
C PHE A 196 -3.41 -21.88 7.51
N SER A 197 -4.61 -22.46 7.55
CA SER A 197 -5.10 -23.42 6.55
C SER A 197 -5.63 -22.80 5.26
N GLU A 198 -5.89 -21.49 5.23
CA GLU A 198 -6.53 -20.78 4.12
C GLU A 198 -5.81 -19.46 3.78
N GLN A 199 -4.51 -19.37 4.07
CA GLN A 199 -3.76 -18.14 3.79
C GLN A 199 -3.82 -17.78 2.31
N ARG A 200 -4.19 -16.53 2.03
CA ARG A 200 -4.25 -15.98 0.67
C ARG A 200 -3.39 -14.75 0.56
N TRP A 201 -2.63 -14.66 -0.53
CA TRP A 201 -1.99 -13.42 -0.95
C TRP A 201 -3.04 -12.40 -1.39
N VAL A 202 -2.95 -11.20 -0.84
CA VAL A 202 -3.85 -10.08 -1.11
C VAL A 202 -3.00 -8.83 -1.32
N PHE A 203 -3.30 -8.07 -2.37
CA PHE A 203 -2.78 -6.71 -2.51
C PHE A 203 -3.72 -5.74 -1.82
N ARG A 204 -3.18 -4.76 -1.08
CA ARG A 204 -3.94 -3.67 -0.50
C ARG A 204 -3.33 -2.33 -0.88
N LEU A 205 -4.17 -1.39 -1.26
CA LEU A 205 -3.78 -0.03 -1.59
C LEU A 205 -4.21 0.91 -0.48
N TRP A 206 -3.32 1.81 -0.10
CA TRP A 206 -3.46 2.69 1.05
C TRP A 206 -3.13 4.12 0.64
N GLU A 207 -3.77 5.08 1.29
CA GLU A 207 -3.27 6.45 1.36
C GLU A 207 -1.98 6.45 2.20
N GLY A 208 -0.93 7.09 1.68
CA GLY A 208 0.42 6.92 2.17
C GLY A 208 0.77 7.59 3.49
N GLU A 209 0.11 8.70 3.84
CA GLU A 209 0.41 9.43 5.09
C GLU A 209 -0.37 8.87 6.29
N LEU A 210 -1.65 8.57 6.09
CA LEU A 210 -2.58 8.18 7.13
C LEU A 210 -2.86 6.67 7.16
N LEU A 211 -2.33 5.92 6.19
CA LEU A 211 -2.61 4.48 6.03
C LEU A 211 -4.11 4.16 5.94
N ASN A 212 -4.89 5.07 5.35
CA ASN A 212 -6.30 4.83 5.09
C ASN A 212 -6.46 3.84 3.93
N SER A 213 -7.24 2.78 4.12
CA SER A 213 -7.47 1.78 3.07
C SER A 213 -8.21 2.39 1.88
N ARG A 214 -7.67 2.19 0.67
CA ARG A 214 -8.27 2.61 -0.61
C ARG A 214 -8.87 1.44 -1.39
N GLY A 215 -8.36 0.23 -1.17
CA GLY A 215 -8.90 -0.96 -1.82
C GLY A 215 -8.10 -2.22 -1.51
N SER A 216 -8.75 -3.37 -1.72
CA SER A 216 -8.13 -4.69 -1.67
C SER A 216 -8.32 -5.38 -3.02
N PHE A 217 -7.27 -6.03 -3.51
CA PHE A 217 -7.22 -6.66 -4.82
C PHE A 217 -6.90 -8.14 -4.64
N PHE A 218 -7.84 -8.98 -5.07
CA PHE A 218 -7.80 -10.44 -4.96
C PHE A 218 -7.59 -11.09 -6.32
N GLY A 219 -7.32 -12.40 -6.36
CA GLY A 219 -7.20 -13.13 -7.64
C GLY A 219 -5.77 -13.27 -8.14
N VAL A 220 -4.79 -13.00 -7.27
CA VAL A 220 -3.42 -13.50 -7.45
C VAL A 220 -3.38 -15.00 -7.18
N LYS A 221 -2.48 -15.70 -7.86
CA LYS A 221 -2.27 -17.14 -7.69
C LYS A 221 -1.84 -17.42 -6.25
N GLN A 222 -2.56 -18.32 -5.60
CA GLN A 222 -2.30 -18.75 -4.24
C GLN A 222 -1.22 -19.84 -4.22
N GLY A 223 -0.41 -19.84 -3.15
CA GLY A 223 0.69 -20.79 -2.97
C GLY A 223 1.57 -20.45 -1.79
N VAL A 224 2.51 -21.34 -1.48
CA VAL A 224 3.43 -21.23 -0.34
C VAL A 224 4.29 -19.97 -0.42
N THR A 225 4.65 -19.56 -1.63
CA THR A 225 5.46 -18.35 -1.89
C THR A 225 4.63 -17.28 -2.56
N ALA A 226 4.79 -16.02 -2.14
CA ALA A 226 4.19 -14.88 -2.83
C ALA A 226 4.63 -14.83 -4.31
N PRO A 227 3.74 -14.37 -5.22
CA PRO A 227 4.12 -14.18 -6.60
C PRO A 227 5.17 -13.05 -6.72
N GLY A 228 6.05 -13.14 -7.72
CA GLY A 228 6.88 -12.01 -8.11
C GLY A 228 6.03 -10.92 -8.74
N TRP A 229 6.37 -9.66 -8.48
CA TRP A 229 5.61 -8.52 -8.96
C TRP A 229 6.49 -7.28 -9.12
N SER A 230 6.03 -6.32 -9.91
CA SER A 230 6.60 -5.00 -10.06
C SER A 230 5.48 -4.00 -10.29
N ALA A 231 5.60 -2.80 -9.72
CA ALA A 231 4.63 -1.74 -9.90
C ALA A 231 5.32 -0.42 -10.25
N SER A 232 4.64 0.42 -11.02
CA SER A 232 5.06 1.78 -11.38
C SER A 232 4.20 2.83 -10.69
N GLU A 233 4.73 4.04 -10.55
CA GLU A 233 4.04 5.12 -9.82
C GLU A 233 2.67 5.51 -10.40
N ASN A 234 2.46 5.26 -11.69
CA ASN A 234 1.19 5.50 -12.39
C ASN A 234 0.17 4.35 -12.24
N GLY A 235 0.47 3.31 -11.47
CA GLY A 235 -0.49 2.27 -11.09
C GLY A 235 -0.45 1.01 -11.92
N GLU A 236 0.47 0.91 -12.89
CA GLU A 236 0.65 -0.35 -13.57
C GLU A 236 1.31 -1.36 -12.64
N LEU A 237 0.70 -2.52 -12.51
CA LEU A 237 1.20 -3.63 -11.71
C LEU A 237 1.32 -4.85 -12.62
N ILE A 238 2.52 -5.42 -12.70
CA ILE A 238 2.80 -6.67 -13.41
C ILE A 238 3.09 -7.75 -12.38
N ILE A 239 2.44 -8.90 -12.53
CA ILE A 239 2.62 -10.07 -11.68
C ILE A 239 3.18 -11.19 -12.55
N THR A 240 4.29 -11.80 -12.12
CA THR A 240 5.05 -12.81 -12.88
C THR A 240 4.42 -14.20 -12.81
N GLU A 241 3.08 -14.26 -12.82
CA GLU A 241 2.34 -15.51 -12.99
C GLU A 241 2.59 -16.12 -14.38
N ARG A 242 2.04 -17.31 -14.62
CA ARG A 242 2.08 -17.97 -15.93
C ARG A 242 0.64 -18.21 -16.42
N PRO A 243 0.14 -17.41 -17.38
CA PRO A 243 0.79 -16.25 -18.01
C PRO A 243 0.94 -15.05 -17.05
N PRO A 244 1.86 -14.09 -17.31
CA PRO A 244 1.95 -12.87 -16.52
C PRO A 244 0.64 -12.09 -16.56
N ARG A 245 0.28 -11.47 -15.44
CA ARG A 245 -0.92 -10.62 -15.37
C ARG A 245 -0.52 -9.16 -15.26
N ARG A 246 -1.23 -8.29 -15.97
CA ARG A 246 -1.11 -6.83 -15.86
C ARG A 246 -2.38 -6.27 -15.25
N TRP A 247 -2.21 -5.37 -14.30
CA TRP A 247 -3.25 -4.68 -13.56
C TRP A 247 -3.05 -3.18 -13.71
N ASN A 248 -4.14 -2.42 -13.68
CA ASN A 248 -4.09 -0.97 -13.60
C ASN A 248 -4.82 -0.54 -12.32
N LEU A 249 -4.04 -0.14 -11.32
CA LEU A 249 -4.55 0.32 -10.03
C LEU A 249 -5.06 1.76 -10.17
N PRO A 250 -6.13 2.13 -9.46
CA PRO A 250 -6.73 3.46 -9.57
C PRO A 250 -5.92 4.53 -8.81
N VAL A 251 -4.66 4.75 -9.20
CA VAL A 251 -3.85 5.91 -8.75
C VAL A 251 -4.18 7.13 -9.60
N ASN A 252 -4.13 8.31 -8.99
CA ASN A 252 -4.34 9.61 -9.65
C ASN A 252 -5.72 9.78 -10.33
N ARG A 253 -6.73 8.99 -9.94
CA ARG A 253 -8.13 9.15 -10.39
C ARG A 253 -9.01 9.74 -9.30
N GLU A 254 -8.57 10.85 -8.70
CA GLU A 254 -9.47 11.64 -7.87
C GLU A 254 -10.32 12.52 -8.79
N PHE A 255 -11.58 12.13 -8.96
CA PHE A 255 -12.53 12.87 -9.80
C PHE A 255 -13.01 14.16 -9.11
N ALA A 256 -13.24 14.10 -7.79
CA ALA A 256 -13.76 15.21 -7.00
C ALA A 256 -13.61 14.94 -5.49
N THR A 257 -13.41 15.99 -4.69
CA THR A 257 -13.36 15.92 -3.23
C THR A 257 -14.45 16.82 -2.63
N LEU A 258 -15.28 16.29 -1.74
CA LEU A 258 -16.24 17.09 -0.97
C LEU A 258 -15.73 17.25 0.47
N SER A 259 -15.14 18.41 0.77
CA SER A 259 -14.57 18.70 2.11
C SER A 259 -15.54 19.46 3.04
N SER A 260 -16.81 19.62 2.66
CA SER A 260 -17.70 20.62 3.27
C SER A 260 -18.52 20.16 4.48
N THR A 261 -18.26 19.01 5.10
CA THR A 261 -19.06 18.58 6.25
C THR A 261 -18.21 18.05 7.39
N VAL A 262 -18.67 18.36 8.61
CA VAL A 262 -18.28 17.75 9.88
C VAL A 262 -18.70 16.27 9.85
N ALA A 263 -18.15 15.51 8.92
CA ALA A 263 -18.37 14.09 8.80
C ALA A 263 -17.46 13.41 9.83
N GLU A 264 -17.96 13.26 11.06
CA GLU A 264 -17.21 12.58 12.11
C GLU A 264 -16.87 11.12 11.74
N GLN A 265 -17.63 10.50 10.82
CA GLN A 265 -17.40 9.13 10.35
C GLN A 265 -17.86 8.94 8.89
N ALA A 266 -16.91 8.82 7.95
CA ALA A 266 -17.17 8.53 6.54
C ALA A 266 -17.43 7.02 6.33
N TRP A 267 -18.59 6.55 6.74
CA TRP A 267 -19.05 5.18 6.48
C TRP A 267 -20.05 5.19 5.32
N GLY A 268 -19.55 4.95 4.10
CA GLY A 268 -20.38 4.63 2.95
C GLY A 268 -20.84 5.82 2.09
N GLY A 269 -20.91 5.55 0.80
CA GLY A 269 -21.45 6.39 -0.26
C GLY A 269 -21.45 5.60 -1.57
N GLY A 270 -22.27 6.00 -2.53
CA GLY A 270 -22.42 5.28 -3.78
C GLY A 270 -22.98 6.15 -4.89
N PHE A 271 -22.56 5.90 -6.13
CA PHE A 271 -23.19 6.50 -7.29
C PHE A 271 -24.57 5.88 -7.48
N LEU A 272 -25.59 6.73 -7.53
CA LEU A 272 -26.96 6.38 -7.90
C LEU A 272 -27.17 6.49 -9.41
N THR A 273 -26.56 7.49 -10.02
CA THR A 273 -26.45 7.67 -11.47
C THR A 273 -25.04 8.10 -11.81
N THR A 274 -24.73 8.34 -13.08
CA THR A 274 -23.43 8.87 -13.52
C THR A 274 -23.05 10.17 -12.79
N ASN A 275 -24.04 11.01 -12.48
CA ASN A 275 -23.82 12.35 -11.94
C ASN A 275 -24.50 12.55 -10.58
N VAL A 276 -25.03 11.51 -9.95
CA VAL A 276 -25.66 11.63 -8.62
C VAL A 276 -25.00 10.65 -7.66
N VAL A 277 -24.51 11.18 -6.54
CA VAL A 277 -23.88 10.40 -5.47
C VAL A 277 -24.67 10.54 -4.18
N VAL A 278 -24.91 9.42 -3.49
CA VAL A 278 -25.39 9.40 -2.11
C VAL A 278 -24.19 9.33 -1.19
N ALA A 279 -24.06 10.26 -0.25
CA ALA A 279 -22.96 10.32 0.70
C ALA A 279 -23.43 10.87 2.06
N ARG A 280 -22.65 10.65 3.11
CA ARG A 280 -22.99 11.12 4.46
C ARG A 280 -22.79 12.64 4.63
N LYS A 281 -23.66 13.25 5.43
CA LYS A 281 -23.54 14.62 5.95
C LYS A 281 -24.27 14.71 7.30
N ASN A 282 -23.60 15.27 8.31
CA ASN A 282 -24.16 15.51 9.65
C ASN A 282 -24.90 14.28 10.24
N PHE A 283 -24.20 13.14 10.31
CA PHE A 283 -24.72 11.83 10.78
C PHE A 283 -25.82 11.15 9.93
N GLY A 284 -26.47 11.88 9.02
CA GLY A 284 -27.45 11.37 8.08
C GLY A 284 -26.91 11.14 6.66
N LEU A 285 -27.75 10.59 5.79
CA LEU A 285 -27.48 10.50 4.36
C LEU A 285 -28.00 11.74 3.63
N THR A 286 -27.27 12.14 2.59
CA THR A 286 -27.64 13.20 1.65
C THR A 286 -27.26 12.73 0.25
N HIS A 287 -27.91 13.26 -0.78
CA HIS A 287 -27.48 13.00 -2.15
C HIS A 287 -27.16 14.30 -2.88
N TYR A 288 -26.18 14.21 -3.78
CA TYR A 288 -25.58 15.34 -4.45
C TYR A 288 -25.56 15.07 -5.95
N SER A 289 -25.85 16.10 -6.74
CA SER A 289 -25.40 16.11 -8.12
C SER A 289 -23.91 16.44 -8.16
N VAL A 290 -23.18 15.82 -9.08
CA VAL A 290 -21.77 16.02 -9.31
C VAL A 290 -21.59 16.43 -10.78
N ASP A 291 -21.12 17.65 -10.99
CA ASP A 291 -20.83 18.17 -12.33
C ASP A 291 -19.45 18.82 -12.32
N ALA A 292 -18.58 18.38 -13.23
CA ALA A 292 -17.18 18.81 -13.32
C ALA A 292 -16.44 18.87 -11.95
N GLY A 293 -16.73 17.91 -11.08
CA GLY A 293 -16.15 17.82 -9.73
C GLY A 293 -16.74 18.76 -8.68
N ARG A 294 -17.77 19.53 -9.02
CA ARG A 294 -18.54 20.35 -8.07
C ARG A 294 -19.75 19.57 -7.58
N PHE A 295 -19.92 19.54 -6.26
CA PHE A 295 -21.08 18.91 -5.61
C PHE A 295 -22.17 19.94 -5.34
N THR A 296 -23.39 19.64 -5.74
CA THR A 296 -24.59 20.42 -5.39
C THR A 296 -25.57 19.50 -4.68
N GLU A 297 -25.92 19.84 -3.44
CA GLU A 297 -26.89 19.10 -2.64
C GLU A 297 -28.26 19.12 -3.30
N LEU A 298 -28.87 17.95 -3.41
CA LEU A 298 -30.20 17.77 -3.97
C LEU A 298 -31.22 17.58 -2.84
N PRO A 299 -32.51 17.91 -3.06
CA PRO A 299 -33.56 17.73 -2.07
C PRO A 299 -33.67 16.28 -1.59
N SER A 300 -33.30 16.02 -0.34
CA SER A 300 -33.35 14.67 0.23
C SER A 300 -34.76 14.31 0.72
N PRO A 301 -35.25 13.07 0.48
CA PRO A 301 -36.48 12.59 1.10
C PRO A 301 -36.39 12.70 2.63
N ARG A 302 -37.51 13.04 3.28
CA ARG A 302 -37.55 13.17 4.75
C ARG A 302 -37.19 11.83 5.42
N GLY A 303 -36.47 11.89 6.54
CA GLY A 303 -36.21 10.72 7.41
C GLY A 303 -34.95 9.92 7.09
N TRP A 304 -34.00 10.49 6.35
CA TRP A 304 -32.69 9.86 6.08
C TRP A 304 -31.68 10.00 7.23
N ASP A 305 -32.03 10.78 8.26
CA ASP A 305 -31.14 11.11 9.40
C ASP A 305 -30.72 9.86 10.21
N SER A 306 -31.54 8.81 10.18
CA SER A 306 -31.30 7.56 10.90
C SER A 306 -30.78 6.42 10.03
N LEU A 307 -30.64 6.63 8.73
CA LEU A 307 -30.22 5.61 7.76
C LEU A 307 -28.69 5.68 7.55
N GLN A 308 -28.04 4.53 7.43
CA GLN A 308 -26.57 4.47 7.27
C GLN A 308 -26.09 3.47 6.22
N ILE A 309 -26.90 2.47 5.87
CA ILE A 309 -26.52 1.46 4.87
C ILE A 309 -27.10 1.88 3.54
N VAL A 310 -26.27 1.87 2.51
CA VAL A 310 -26.61 2.29 1.15
C VAL A 310 -26.25 1.15 0.21
N ALA A 311 -27.20 0.76 -0.65
CA ALA A 311 -26.93 0.02 -1.87
C ALA A 311 -27.47 0.81 -3.06
N THR A 312 -26.68 0.92 -4.12
CA THR A 312 -27.07 1.57 -5.37
C THR A 312 -26.95 0.59 -6.53
N HIS A 313 -27.83 0.74 -7.51
CA HIS A 313 -27.71 0.06 -8.79
C HIS A 313 -27.84 1.08 -9.92
N PRO A 314 -26.71 1.65 -10.41
CA PRO A 314 -26.74 2.77 -11.36
C PRO A 314 -27.48 2.50 -12.66
N ALA A 315 -27.36 1.27 -13.19
CA ALA A 315 -27.94 0.93 -14.48
C ALA A 315 -29.48 0.90 -14.48
N SER A 316 -30.10 0.66 -13.32
CA SER A 316 -31.56 0.72 -13.15
C SER A 316 -32.00 1.84 -12.20
N GLU A 317 -31.07 2.75 -11.88
CA GLU A 317 -31.27 3.92 -11.02
C GLU A 317 -31.94 3.59 -9.67
N GLN A 318 -31.58 2.45 -9.07
CA GLN A 318 -32.15 2.02 -7.79
C GLN A 318 -31.26 2.40 -6.60
N LEU A 319 -31.93 2.68 -5.48
CA LEU A 319 -31.34 2.97 -4.19
C LEU A 319 -32.09 2.20 -3.12
N ALA A 320 -31.37 1.48 -2.26
CA ALA A 320 -31.91 0.88 -1.06
C ALA A 320 -31.18 1.43 0.16
N LEU A 321 -31.95 1.83 1.17
CA LEU A 321 -31.46 2.41 2.40
C LEU A 321 -31.97 1.65 3.61
N ALA A 322 -31.09 1.41 4.57
CA ALA A 322 -31.46 0.80 5.84
C ALA A 322 -30.72 1.43 7.03
N ARG A 323 -31.29 1.21 8.20
CA ARG A 323 -30.69 1.59 9.48
C ARG A 323 -29.72 0.51 9.95
N LYS A 324 -28.52 0.94 10.35
CA LYS A 324 -27.46 0.12 10.94
C LYS A 324 -27.49 0.13 12.47
N ILE A 325 -27.98 1.20 13.10
CA ILE A 325 -27.89 1.44 14.54
C ILE A 325 -29.27 1.74 15.12
N GLY A 326 -29.64 1.07 16.22
CA GLY A 326 -30.91 1.27 16.94
C GLY A 326 -31.32 0.00 17.69
N ASN A 327 -32.44 0.05 18.43
CA ASN A 327 -33.04 -1.13 19.06
C ASN A 327 -34.32 -1.52 18.30
N GLY A 328 -34.53 -2.82 18.06
CA GLY A 328 -35.76 -3.36 17.45
C GLY A 328 -35.73 -3.55 15.92
N PRO A 329 -36.87 -3.96 15.32
CA PRO A 329 -36.99 -4.24 13.89
C PRO A 329 -36.57 -3.02 13.05
N SER A 330 -36.03 -3.29 11.86
CA SER A 330 -35.60 -2.29 10.90
C SER A 330 -36.50 -2.31 9.67
N GLU A 331 -36.36 -1.30 8.83
CA GLU A 331 -36.91 -1.33 7.49
C GLU A 331 -35.81 -1.14 6.45
N VAL A 332 -36.06 -1.67 5.26
CA VAL A 332 -35.41 -1.22 4.03
C VAL A 332 -36.38 -0.30 3.31
N LYS A 333 -35.92 0.90 2.97
CA LYS A 333 -36.61 1.78 2.04
C LYS A 333 -35.94 1.70 0.68
N THR A 334 -36.72 1.42 -0.36
CA THR A 334 -36.23 1.43 -1.74
C THR A 334 -36.71 2.69 -2.45
N TYR A 335 -35.87 3.21 -3.33
CA TYR A 335 -36.14 4.39 -4.13
C TYR A 335 -35.70 4.14 -5.56
N ARG A 336 -36.34 4.84 -6.50
CA ARG A 336 -35.89 4.96 -7.88
C ARG A 336 -35.57 6.42 -8.18
N ALA A 337 -34.42 6.65 -8.80
CA ALA A 337 -34.07 7.94 -9.34
C ALA A 337 -34.72 8.12 -10.72
N LEU A 338 -35.19 9.32 -10.99
CA LEU A 338 -35.52 9.77 -12.33
C LEU A 338 -34.95 11.17 -12.49
N ASN A 339 -33.98 11.35 -13.38
CA ASN A 339 -33.25 12.62 -13.56
C ASN A 339 -32.68 13.19 -12.24
N GLY A 340 -32.22 12.31 -11.34
CA GLY A 340 -31.64 12.69 -10.05
C GLY A 340 -32.64 13.03 -8.93
N LEU A 341 -33.95 13.01 -9.21
CA LEU A 341 -34.99 13.09 -8.17
C LEU A 341 -35.36 11.70 -7.68
N LEU A 342 -35.45 11.53 -6.36
CA LEU A 342 -35.75 10.24 -5.73
C LEU A 342 -37.24 10.09 -5.44
N SER A 343 -37.78 8.92 -5.81
CA SER A 343 -39.13 8.49 -5.47
C SER A 343 -39.10 7.18 -4.67
N GLU A 344 -39.70 7.18 -3.47
CA GLU A 344 -39.80 5.96 -2.64
C GLU A 344 -40.70 4.93 -3.36
N GLN A 345 -40.23 3.69 -3.47
CA GLN A 345 -40.91 2.60 -4.18
C GLN A 345 -41.55 1.62 -3.20
N ALA A 346 -40.80 1.20 -2.19
CA ALA A 346 -41.27 0.26 -1.20
C ALA A 346 -40.61 0.47 0.16
N LYS A 347 -41.29 -0.05 1.18
CA LYS A 347 -40.82 -0.13 2.56
C LYS A 347 -41.00 -1.57 3.04
N ILE A 348 -39.88 -2.25 3.26
CA ILE A 348 -39.82 -3.67 3.60
C ILE A 348 -39.43 -3.80 5.06
N SER A 349 -40.31 -4.39 5.88
CA SER A 349 -40.02 -4.70 7.28
C SER A 349 -39.00 -5.83 7.37
N LEU A 350 -37.96 -5.64 8.18
CA LEU A 350 -36.94 -6.64 8.46
C LEU A 350 -37.13 -7.24 9.86
N PRO A 351 -36.85 -8.55 10.04
CA PRO A 351 -36.91 -9.20 11.35
C PRO A 351 -35.84 -8.68 12.32
N GLY A 352 -34.77 -8.05 11.82
CA GLY A 352 -33.69 -7.48 12.60
C GLY A 352 -32.95 -6.36 11.87
N LEU A 353 -31.89 -5.83 12.48
CA LEU A 353 -31.07 -4.78 11.87
C LEU A 353 -30.30 -5.33 10.66
N ALA A 354 -30.37 -4.60 9.55
CA ALA A 354 -29.50 -4.83 8.41
C ALA A 354 -28.04 -4.52 8.79
N ASN A 355 -27.13 -5.28 8.20
CA ASN A 355 -25.69 -5.10 8.27
C ASN A 355 -25.12 -4.68 6.91
N HIS A 356 -25.62 -5.27 5.82
CA HIS A 356 -25.26 -4.90 4.45
C HIS A 356 -26.46 -5.06 3.50
N LEU A 357 -26.46 -4.26 2.42
CA LEU A 357 -27.44 -4.35 1.33
C LEU A 357 -26.68 -4.55 0.01
N SER A 358 -27.22 -5.32 -0.93
CA SER A 358 -26.69 -5.38 -2.29
C SER A 358 -27.79 -5.70 -3.28
N PHE A 359 -27.87 -4.93 -4.35
CA PHE A 359 -28.63 -5.34 -5.52
C PHE A 359 -27.90 -6.47 -6.25
N ASP A 360 -28.65 -7.31 -6.95
CA ASP A 360 -28.10 -8.23 -7.93
C ASP A 360 -27.72 -7.50 -9.23
N ARG A 361 -27.29 -8.25 -10.25
CA ARG A 361 -26.78 -7.69 -11.51
C ARG A 361 -27.86 -6.97 -12.33
N THR A 362 -29.13 -7.35 -12.21
CA THR A 362 -30.23 -6.69 -12.93
C THR A 362 -30.76 -5.50 -12.14
N GLY A 363 -30.52 -5.48 -10.84
CA GLY A 363 -31.11 -4.53 -9.92
C GLY A 363 -32.54 -4.90 -9.53
N GLU A 364 -33.05 -6.06 -9.96
CA GLU A 364 -34.40 -6.51 -9.64
C GLU A 364 -34.47 -7.21 -8.29
N ARG A 365 -33.34 -7.74 -7.79
CA ARG A 365 -33.32 -8.39 -6.47
C ARG A 365 -32.42 -7.63 -5.50
N LEU A 366 -32.87 -7.55 -4.26
CA LEU A 366 -32.13 -6.95 -3.15
C LEU A 366 -31.79 -8.00 -2.11
N ALA A 367 -30.50 -8.22 -1.88
CA ALA A 367 -29.99 -9.03 -0.78
C ALA A 367 -29.76 -8.16 0.47
N VAL A 368 -30.14 -8.68 1.63
CA VAL A 368 -29.97 -8.06 2.95
C VAL A 368 -29.27 -9.06 3.86
N THR A 369 -28.10 -8.70 4.40
CA THR A 369 -27.50 -9.47 5.50
C THR A 369 -27.82 -8.81 6.83
N HIS A 370 -28.07 -9.62 7.85
CA HIS A 370 -28.39 -9.16 9.20
C HIS A 370 -27.19 -9.30 10.13
N ARG A 371 -27.24 -8.63 11.29
CA ARG A 371 -26.17 -8.70 12.29
C ARG A 371 -25.97 -10.08 12.93
N ASP A 372 -27.00 -10.91 12.92
CA ASP A 372 -26.94 -12.30 13.40
C ASP A 372 -26.36 -13.27 12.36
N GLY A 373 -25.99 -12.77 11.17
CA GLY A 373 -25.41 -13.56 10.08
C GLY A 373 -26.43 -14.14 9.11
N THR A 374 -27.73 -13.91 9.30
CA THR A 374 -28.77 -14.34 8.35
C THR A 374 -28.76 -13.50 7.06
N LEU A 375 -29.33 -14.07 6.00
CA LEU A 375 -29.42 -13.47 4.66
C LEU A 375 -30.84 -13.62 4.12
N GLU A 376 -31.43 -12.51 3.66
CA GLU A 376 -32.72 -12.46 2.98
C GLU A 376 -32.55 -11.87 1.57
N VAL A 377 -33.37 -12.32 0.61
CA VAL A 377 -33.39 -11.79 -0.76
C VAL A 377 -34.82 -11.42 -1.13
N PHE A 378 -35.02 -10.17 -1.51
CA PHE A 378 -36.29 -9.60 -1.95
C PHE A 378 -36.28 -9.41 -3.46
N ALA A 379 -37.45 -9.49 -4.08
CA ALA A 379 -37.69 -9.26 -5.52
C ALA A 379 -38.45 -7.95 -5.75
#